data_AF-A0A150UYM4-F1
#
_entry.id   AF-A0A150UYM4-F1
#
_cell.length_a   1.000
_cell.length_b   1.000
_cell.length_c   1.000
_cell.angle_alpha   90.00
_cell.angle_beta   90.00
_cell.angle_gamma   90.00
#
_symmetry.space_group_name_H-M   'P 1'
#
loop_
_entity.id
_entity.type
_entity.pdbx_description
1 polymer ?
#
loop_
_entity_poly.entity_id
_entity_poly.type
_entity_poly.pdbx_seq_one_letter_code
_entity_poly.pdbx_strand_id
1 'polypeptide(L)'
;MSKRGHDEYLDSIRASKRQRSSTVDQLSDLSDELVLRVFSFLTDSELVLCQRLSHKFQALAEDNQLWKARYYNRFVKPRASRIPALNLNDGPNQQLNFSSKTSIWLEDEHLVSGDCQTNWKRQYKLRHNWSKGSCAVSEIEVAKEAVVPPILVQMHCGVIYMADQTDGIRAWSARGERRLIGQTTFRDSKGLTSPPTSLAIDPSSDQNGATRIIIGFENGVFCIYRLDRSTSQFKCMYKHAPSTSGVISAVAFLWPYASTMTATQQLSLYRFDDSVETTPGTATWDPPRLLHSLKSHTIWPPLSTVLKSSHNGITVSVAYSVPTYLSGWTVGIQEVKISPTGSLISSRLATAIGEHYRPLTFAAPPMMHHLSVTSATSGSIATSNTLELRHIHSKATSLSYSHPYLLVSHSDNTLTLYLVSSTSEKLSISAGSRLWGHTSSVSGVQVGGRGKAVSVSRRGDELRVWELEGGITSSAARRRLVSGKLSVQIRPHSRMSASQNSLDAVSQAVAGRSPVACATEHRSEDLSELTLSRGWVGFDEENVVVLKEQSQGRQALVFYDFT
;
A
#
# COMPACT_ATOMS: atom_id res chain seq x y z
N MET A 1 16.87 -72.05 -39.43
CA MET A 1 15.87 -71.23 -40.14
C MET A 1 14.52 -71.42 -39.48
N SER A 2 13.98 -70.38 -38.86
CA SER A 2 12.65 -70.36 -38.23
C SER A 2 12.04 -68.98 -38.46
N LYS A 3 10.81 -68.97 -38.99
CA LYS A 3 9.94 -67.78 -39.15
C LYS A 3 9.58 -67.16 -37.79
N ARG A 4 9.56 -65.83 -37.73
CA ARG A 4 8.70 -64.96 -36.89
C ARG A 4 8.40 -63.75 -37.78
N GLY A 5 7.17 -63.37 -38.11
CA GLY A 5 5.94 -63.28 -37.32
C GLY A 5 5.63 -61.78 -37.23
N HIS A 6 4.84 -61.27 -38.17
CA HIS A 6 4.51 -59.85 -38.35
C HIS A 6 3.40 -59.47 -37.37
N ASP A 7 3.71 -58.66 -36.35
CA ASP A 7 2.72 -58.10 -35.42
C ASP A 7 2.14 -56.80 -35.99
N GLU A 8 1.06 -56.92 -36.75
CA GLU A 8 0.12 -55.84 -37.08
C GLU A 8 -0.86 -55.64 -35.90
N TYR A 9 -0.53 -54.84 -34.88
CA TYR A 9 -1.56 -54.45 -33.88
C TYR A 9 -1.39 -53.11 -33.15
N LEU A 10 -0.54 -52.18 -33.62
CA LEU A 10 -0.32 -50.91 -32.89
C LEU A 10 -0.45 -49.63 -33.73
N ASP A 11 -1.31 -49.60 -34.74
CA ASP A 11 -1.47 -48.41 -35.61
C ASP A 11 -2.87 -47.78 -35.65
N SER A 12 -3.75 -48.09 -34.68
CA SER A 12 -5.16 -47.65 -34.71
C SER A 12 -5.59 -46.67 -33.61
N ILE A 13 -4.73 -45.71 -33.20
CA ILE A 13 -5.19 -44.51 -32.49
C ILE A 13 -4.55 -43.26 -33.13
N ARG A 14 -4.81 -43.05 -34.43
CA ARG A 14 -4.70 -41.71 -34.99
C ARG A 14 -5.89 -40.90 -34.50
N ALA A 15 -5.63 -39.85 -33.71
CA ALA A 15 -6.62 -38.89 -33.30
C ALA A 15 -7.48 -38.48 -34.50
N SER A 16 -8.79 -38.76 -34.42
CA SER A 16 -9.76 -38.40 -35.45
C SER A 16 -9.61 -36.90 -35.76
N LYS A 17 -9.22 -36.56 -36.99
CA LYS A 17 -9.24 -35.17 -37.46
C LYS A 17 -10.63 -34.60 -37.21
N ARG A 18 -10.70 -33.55 -36.40
CA ARG A 18 -11.91 -32.80 -36.07
C ARG A 18 -12.70 -32.54 -37.35
N GLN A 19 -13.95 -33.03 -37.44
CA GLN A 19 -14.83 -32.72 -38.56
C GLN A 19 -14.94 -31.20 -38.70
N ARG A 20 -14.54 -30.66 -39.85
CA ARG A 20 -14.74 -29.25 -40.18
C ARG A 20 -16.25 -29.02 -40.34
N SER A 21 -16.83 -28.19 -39.48
CA SER A 21 -18.19 -27.68 -39.69
C SER A 21 -18.22 -26.87 -40.98
N SER A 22 -19.24 -27.09 -41.80
CA SER A 22 -19.45 -26.46 -43.13
C SER A 22 -19.89 -24.99 -43.06
N THR A 23 -19.75 -24.34 -41.91
CA THR A 23 -20.06 -22.92 -41.73
C THR A 23 -18.88 -22.10 -42.24
N VAL A 24 -19.08 -21.42 -43.38
CA VAL A 24 -18.10 -20.50 -43.96
C VAL A 24 -17.80 -19.39 -42.94
N ASP A 25 -16.53 -19.23 -42.59
CA ASP A 25 -16.08 -18.21 -41.65
C ASP A 25 -16.03 -16.84 -42.33
N GLN A 26 -17.19 -16.18 -42.43
CA GLN A 26 -17.32 -14.84 -43.02
C GLN A 26 -16.51 -13.77 -42.26
N LEU A 27 -16.13 -14.05 -41.01
CA LEU A 27 -15.43 -13.12 -40.13
C LEU A 27 -13.92 -13.16 -40.39
N SER A 28 -13.40 -14.30 -40.84
CA SER A 28 -12.01 -14.44 -41.30
C SER A 28 -11.74 -13.76 -42.65
N ASP A 29 -12.75 -13.65 -43.51
CA ASP A 29 -12.67 -13.01 -44.85
C ASP A 29 -12.65 -11.47 -44.79
N LEU A 30 -13.00 -10.88 -43.64
CA LEU A 30 -12.96 -9.44 -43.44
C LEU A 30 -11.51 -8.92 -43.32
N SER A 31 -11.33 -7.65 -43.71
CA SER A 31 -10.08 -6.95 -43.49
C SER A 31 -9.82 -6.74 -42.00
N ASP A 32 -8.54 -6.70 -41.64
CA ASP A 32 -8.11 -6.61 -40.23
C ASP A 32 -8.67 -5.36 -39.53
N GLU A 33 -8.78 -4.24 -40.25
CA GLU A 33 -9.38 -3.00 -39.73
C GLU A 33 -10.87 -3.13 -39.39
N LEU A 34 -11.63 -3.85 -40.22
CA LEU A 34 -13.04 -4.10 -39.95
C LEU A 34 -13.21 -5.04 -38.75
N VAL A 35 -12.36 -6.05 -38.64
CA VAL A 35 -12.34 -6.96 -37.49
C VAL A 35 -11.97 -6.20 -36.20
N LEU A 36 -10.96 -5.33 -36.23
CA LEU A 36 -10.60 -4.48 -35.08
C LEU A 36 -11.74 -3.53 -34.70
N ARG A 37 -12.46 -2.98 -35.69
CA ARG A 37 -13.64 -2.15 -35.43
C ARG A 37 -14.76 -2.95 -34.78
N VAL A 38 -15.02 -4.18 -35.22
CA VAL A 38 -15.98 -5.09 -34.56
C VAL A 38 -15.53 -5.40 -33.13
N PHE A 39 -14.24 -5.71 -32.92
CA PHE A 39 -13.67 -5.99 -31.60
C PHE A 39 -13.73 -4.80 -30.64
N SER A 40 -13.77 -3.57 -31.15
CA SER A 40 -13.96 -2.37 -30.33
C SER A 40 -15.31 -2.30 -29.63
N PHE A 41 -16.33 -3.00 -30.16
CA PHE A 41 -17.68 -3.04 -29.58
C PHE A 41 -17.93 -4.22 -28.63
N LEU A 42 -17.06 -5.24 -28.63
CA LEU A 42 -17.23 -6.43 -27.79
C LEU A 42 -16.98 -6.12 -26.29
N THR A 43 -17.48 -6.97 -25.40
CA THR A 43 -17.12 -6.92 -23.97
C THR A 43 -15.72 -7.51 -23.71
N ASP A 44 -15.19 -7.35 -22.49
CA ASP A 44 -13.86 -7.89 -22.15
C ASP A 44 -13.82 -9.41 -22.16
N SER A 45 -14.90 -10.05 -21.71
CA SER A 45 -15.04 -11.51 -21.68
C SER A 45 -15.09 -12.09 -23.08
N GLU A 46 -15.86 -11.48 -23.98
CA GLU A 46 -16.00 -11.94 -25.37
C GLU A 46 -14.68 -11.82 -26.12
N LEU A 47 -13.93 -10.75 -25.90
CA LEU A 47 -12.64 -10.55 -26.54
C LEU A 47 -11.60 -11.59 -26.11
N VAL A 48 -11.60 -12.01 -24.84
CA VAL A 48 -10.76 -13.13 -24.37
C VAL A 48 -11.20 -14.46 -24.97
N LEU A 49 -12.50 -14.64 -25.25
CA LEU A 49 -12.98 -15.81 -25.99
C LEU A 49 -12.49 -15.78 -27.45
N CYS A 50 -12.54 -14.62 -28.11
CA CYS A 50 -12.04 -14.44 -29.48
C CYS A 50 -10.56 -14.80 -29.62
N GLN A 51 -9.74 -14.54 -28.59
CA GLN A 51 -8.33 -14.94 -28.56
C GLN A 51 -8.12 -16.46 -28.66
N ARG A 52 -9.10 -17.26 -28.25
CA ARG A 52 -9.03 -18.74 -28.27
C ARG A 52 -9.53 -19.35 -29.58
N LEU A 53 -10.10 -18.55 -30.50
CA LEU A 53 -10.75 -19.06 -31.71
C LEU A 53 -9.75 -19.37 -32.84
N SER A 54 -8.80 -18.47 -33.09
CA SER A 54 -7.83 -18.59 -34.20
C SER A 54 -6.57 -17.75 -33.91
N HIS A 55 -5.44 -18.10 -34.52
CA HIS A 55 -4.21 -17.30 -34.45
C HIS A 55 -4.39 -15.87 -34.99
N LYS A 56 -5.18 -15.68 -36.06
CA LYS A 56 -5.51 -14.35 -36.60
C LYS A 56 -6.26 -13.52 -35.55
N PHE A 57 -7.31 -14.08 -34.96
CA PHE A 57 -8.09 -13.41 -33.92
C PHE A 57 -7.30 -13.21 -32.63
N GLN A 58 -6.37 -14.10 -32.30
CA GLN A 58 -5.45 -13.90 -31.19
C GLN A 58 -4.59 -12.65 -31.39
N ALA A 59 -3.96 -12.50 -32.55
CA ALA A 59 -3.14 -11.32 -32.86
C ALA A 59 -3.96 -10.02 -32.83
N LEU A 60 -5.14 -10.00 -33.46
CA LEU A 60 -6.01 -8.82 -33.51
C LEU A 60 -6.63 -8.47 -32.15
N ALA A 61 -6.99 -9.46 -31.35
CA ALA A 61 -7.53 -9.23 -30.00
C ALA A 61 -6.43 -8.91 -28.96
N GLU A 62 -5.16 -9.09 -29.29
CA GLU A 62 -4.02 -8.64 -28.48
C GLU A 62 -3.50 -7.26 -28.89
N ASP A 63 -4.14 -6.61 -29.85
CA ASP A 63 -3.75 -5.29 -30.32
C ASP A 63 -3.70 -4.23 -29.20
N ASN A 64 -2.61 -3.49 -29.14
CA ASN A 64 -2.34 -2.52 -28.08
C ASN A 64 -3.29 -1.31 -28.13
N GLN A 65 -3.73 -0.86 -29.31
CA GLN A 65 -4.62 0.31 -29.42
C GLN A 65 -6.02 -0.02 -28.93
N LEU A 66 -6.50 -1.24 -29.19
CA LEU A 66 -7.78 -1.72 -28.69
C LEU A 66 -7.81 -1.72 -27.14
N TRP A 67 -6.77 -2.27 -26.51
CA TRP A 67 -6.66 -2.29 -25.05
C TRP A 67 -6.42 -0.89 -24.46
N LYS A 68 -5.66 -0.02 -25.14
CA LYS A 68 -5.46 1.38 -24.74
C LYS A 68 -6.78 2.14 -24.72
N ALA A 69 -7.61 2.02 -25.76
CA ALA A 69 -8.91 2.67 -25.82
C ALA A 69 -9.85 2.18 -24.71
N ARG A 70 -9.84 0.87 -24.41
CA ARG A 70 -10.62 0.30 -23.30
C ARG A 70 -10.13 0.77 -21.94
N TYR A 71 -8.82 0.76 -21.73
CA TYR A 71 -8.19 1.26 -20.50
C TYR A 71 -8.61 2.71 -20.25
N TYR A 72 -8.50 3.56 -21.27
CA TYR A 72 -8.92 4.95 -21.21
C TYR A 72 -10.39 5.08 -20.83
N ASN A 73 -11.28 4.42 -21.58
CA ASN A 73 -12.73 4.56 -21.37
C ASN A 73 -13.19 4.05 -20.00
N ARG A 74 -12.59 2.97 -19.49
CA ARG A 74 -12.99 2.34 -18.24
C ARG A 74 -12.39 3.02 -17.00
N PHE A 75 -11.09 3.32 -17.03
CA PHE A 75 -10.37 3.76 -15.83
C PHE A 75 -10.06 5.26 -15.83
N VAL A 76 -9.74 5.84 -16.99
CA VAL A 76 -9.28 7.23 -17.08
C VAL A 76 -10.41 8.23 -17.30
N LYS A 77 -11.28 8.00 -18.29
CA LYS A 77 -12.39 8.90 -18.65
C LYS A 77 -13.30 9.23 -17.46
N PRO A 78 -13.68 8.28 -16.58
CA PRO A 78 -14.49 8.60 -15.41
C PRO A 78 -13.74 9.41 -14.34
N ARG A 79 -12.40 9.41 -14.35
CA ARG A 79 -11.56 10.20 -13.43
C ARG A 79 -11.29 11.60 -14.00
N ALA A 80 -10.94 11.70 -15.28
CA ALA A 80 -10.68 12.97 -15.97
C ALA A 80 -11.91 13.90 -15.96
N SER A 81 -13.10 13.36 -16.23
CA SER A 81 -14.37 14.12 -16.17
C SER A 81 -14.73 14.68 -14.79
N ARG A 82 -14.06 14.22 -13.71
CA ARG A 82 -14.31 14.68 -12.33
C ARG A 82 -13.42 15.86 -11.92
N ILE A 83 -12.43 16.24 -12.73
CA ILE A 83 -11.54 17.36 -12.44
C ILE A 83 -12.16 18.62 -13.07
N PRO A 84 -12.65 19.58 -12.26
CA PRO A 84 -13.36 20.75 -12.79
C PRO A 84 -12.53 21.61 -13.75
N ALA A 85 -11.21 21.63 -13.58
CA ALA A 85 -10.29 22.40 -14.42
C ALA A 85 -10.23 21.93 -15.88
N LEU A 86 -10.68 20.71 -16.19
CA LEU A 86 -10.65 20.13 -17.54
C LEU A 86 -11.95 20.37 -18.33
N ASN A 87 -13.03 20.78 -17.67
CA ASN A 87 -14.36 20.90 -18.29
C ASN A 87 -14.62 22.25 -18.99
N LEU A 88 -13.66 23.18 -18.99
CA LEU A 88 -13.84 24.54 -19.55
C LEU A 88 -13.55 24.64 -21.07
N ASN A 89 -13.04 23.59 -21.72
CA ASN A 89 -12.52 23.66 -23.10
C ASN A 89 -13.12 22.67 -24.12
N ASP A 90 -14.21 21.95 -23.82
CA ASP A 90 -14.67 20.87 -24.70
C ASP A 90 -15.60 21.32 -25.86
N GLY A 91 -15.05 21.29 -27.07
CA GLY A 91 -15.80 21.12 -28.33
C GLY A 91 -15.80 19.65 -28.79
N PRO A 92 -16.81 19.18 -29.55
CA PRO A 92 -17.09 17.76 -29.77
C PRO A 92 -16.07 16.96 -30.59
N ASN A 93 -15.13 17.61 -31.30
CA ASN A 93 -14.25 16.95 -32.26
C ASN A 93 -12.81 16.66 -31.78
N GLN A 94 -12.49 16.84 -30.49
CA GLN A 94 -11.12 16.62 -29.98
C GLN A 94 -10.86 15.24 -29.35
N GLN A 95 -11.82 14.30 -29.35
CA GLN A 95 -11.67 12.95 -28.77
C GLN A 95 -10.42 12.16 -29.23
N LEU A 96 -9.84 12.51 -30.38
CA LEU A 96 -8.68 11.84 -30.95
C LEU A 96 -7.34 12.58 -30.73
N ASN A 97 -7.37 13.88 -30.37
CA ASN A 97 -6.17 14.69 -30.11
C ASN A 97 -5.73 14.68 -28.63
N PHE A 98 -6.50 14.03 -27.75
CA PHE A 98 -6.21 13.89 -26.32
C PHE A 98 -5.10 12.87 -25.97
N SER A 99 -4.37 12.32 -26.95
CA SER A 99 -3.44 11.19 -26.73
C SER A 99 -1.97 11.54 -26.49
N SER A 100 -1.50 12.79 -26.66
CA SER A 100 -0.04 13.07 -26.64
C SER A 100 0.45 14.20 -25.73
N LYS A 101 -0.42 15.09 -25.25
CA LYS A 101 0.00 16.23 -24.41
C LYS A 101 -0.65 16.33 -23.04
N THR A 102 -1.84 15.76 -22.86
CA THR A 102 -2.45 15.55 -21.54
C THR A 102 -2.06 14.20 -20.93
N SER A 103 -1.15 13.48 -21.59
CA SER A 103 -0.58 12.18 -21.23
C SER A 103 0.45 12.22 -20.09
N ILE A 104 0.40 13.25 -19.26
CA ILE A 104 0.68 13.14 -17.82
C ILE A 104 -0.59 12.50 -17.25
N TRP A 105 -0.78 11.21 -17.57
CA TRP A 105 -2.02 10.46 -17.33
C TRP A 105 -2.27 10.30 -15.83
N LEU A 106 -2.83 11.31 -15.18
CA LEU A 106 -3.28 11.29 -13.78
C LEU A 106 -2.32 10.53 -12.84
N GLU A 107 -1.01 10.83 -12.93
CA GLU A 107 0.08 10.30 -12.09
C GLU A 107 0.69 8.93 -12.49
N ASP A 108 0.29 8.35 -13.63
CA ASP A 108 0.91 7.15 -14.21
C ASP A 108 2.13 7.49 -15.10
N GLU A 109 3.11 8.25 -14.59
CA GLU A 109 4.35 8.59 -15.33
C GLU A 109 5.10 7.34 -15.81
N HIS A 110 5.00 6.23 -15.08
CA HIS A 110 5.56 4.93 -15.42
C HIS A 110 4.91 4.24 -16.64
N LEU A 111 3.77 4.73 -17.14
CA LEU A 111 3.19 4.28 -18.43
C LEU A 111 3.82 4.99 -19.63
N VAL A 112 4.57 6.07 -19.40
CA VAL A 112 5.25 6.87 -20.43
C VAL A 112 6.77 6.76 -20.30
N SER A 113 7.28 6.53 -19.10
CA SER A 113 8.71 6.34 -18.83
C SER A 113 9.15 4.91 -19.12
N GLY A 114 9.46 4.66 -20.38
CA GLY A 114 10.26 3.51 -20.79
C GLY A 114 10.22 3.33 -22.30
N ASP A 115 11.38 3.25 -22.94
CA ASP A 115 11.63 3.00 -24.37
C ASP A 115 11.03 1.68 -24.92
N CYS A 116 10.11 1.05 -24.19
CA CYS A 116 9.43 -0.20 -24.55
C CYS A 116 7.93 0.06 -24.65
N GLN A 117 7.32 -0.30 -25.79
CA GLN A 117 5.87 -0.21 -26.00
C GLN A 117 5.12 -0.80 -24.80
N THR A 118 4.30 0.03 -24.13
CA THR A 118 3.51 -0.41 -22.99
C THR A 118 2.50 -1.46 -23.41
N ASN A 119 2.55 -2.64 -22.78
CA ASN A 119 1.56 -3.69 -23.01
C ASN A 119 0.25 -3.31 -22.32
N TRP A 120 -0.66 -2.70 -23.08
CA TRP A 120 -1.94 -2.19 -22.58
C TRP A 120 -2.86 -3.29 -22.07
N LYS A 121 -2.77 -4.51 -22.64
CA LYS A 121 -3.51 -5.68 -22.15
C LYS A 121 -3.08 -6.05 -20.73
N ARG A 122 -1.78 -6.07 -20.46
CA ARG A 122 -1.23 -6.32 -19.10
C ARG A 122 -1.69 -5.24 -18.13
N GLN A 123 -1.60 -3.97 -18.53
CA GLN A 123 -2.04 -2.85 -17.69
C GLN A 123 -3.54 -2.89 -17.39
N TYR A 124 -4.35 -3.24 -18.39
CA TYR A 124 -5.78 -3.45 -18.21
C TYR A 124 -6.08 -4.58 -17.23
N LYS A 125 -5.43 -5.74 -17.41
CA LYS A 125 -5.57 -6.90 -16.52
C LYS A 125 -5.19 -6.55 -15.09
N LEU A 126 -4.07 -5.85 -14.91
CA LEU A 126 -3.59 -5.39 -13.61
C LEU A 126 -4.64 -4.50 -12.93
N ARG A 127 -5.07 -3.41 -13.56
CA ARG A 127 -6.11 -2.53 -13.00
C ARG A 127 -7.44 -3.26 -12.75
N HIS A 128 -7.81 -4.19 -13.63
CA HIS A 128 -9.00 -5.02 -13.44
C HIS A 128 -8.89 -5.90 -12.18
N ASN A 129 -7.75 -6.55 -11.99
CA ASN A 129 -7.45 -7.37 -10.83
C ASN A 129 -7.48 -6.55 -9.54
N TRP A 130 -6.89 -5.35 -9.53
CA TRP A 130 -6.99 -4.41 -8.41
C TRP A 130 -8.44 -4.02 -8.12
N SER A 131 -9.24 -3.69 -9.14
CA SER A 131 -10.64 -3.29 -8.95
C SER A 131 -11.53 -4.41 -8.38
N LYS A 132 -11.17 -5.67 -8.62
CA LYS A 132 -11.88 -6.84 -8.11
C LYS A 132 -11.27 -7.41 -6.83
N GLY A 133 -10.03 -7.06 -6.51
CA GLY A 133 -9.24 -7.65 -5.42
C GLY A 133 -8.76 -9.06 -5.74
N SER A 134 -8.67 -9.45 -7.01
CA SER A 134 -8.24 -10.79 -7.41
C SER A 134 -6.73 -10.83 -7.53
N CYS A 135 -6.07 -11.73 -6.79
CA CYS A 135 -4.61 -11.85 -6.80
C CYS A 135 -4.15 -13.30 -6.64
N ALA A 136 -2.94 -13.60 -7.08
CA ALA A 136 -2.23 -14.82 -6.74
C ALA A 136 -1.47 -14.61 -5.43
N VAL A 137 -1.52 -15.59 -4.52
CA VAL A 137 -0.85 -15.50 -3.22
C VAL A 137 0.33 -16.46 -3.14
N SER A 138 1.42 -16.00 -2.56
CA SER A 138 2.56 -16.84 -2.19
C SER A 138 3.15 -16.42 -0.86
N GLU A 139 3.68 -17.37 -0.12
CA GLU A 139 4.31 -17.12 1.18
C GLU A 139 5.80 -17.46 1.10
N ILE A 140 6.64 -16.59 1.65
CA ILE A 140 8.07 -16.82 1.84
C ILE A 140 8.36 -16.72 3.33
N GLU A 141 8.86 -17.80 3.92
CA GLU A 141 9.31 -17.80 5.30
C GLU A 141 10.60 -16.99 5.43
N VAL A 142 10.58 -15.99 6.32
CA VAL A 142 11.69 -15.03 6.49
C VAL A 142 12.47 -15.25 7.78
N ALA A 143 11.78 -15.66 8.84
CA ALA A 143 12.40 -16.07 10.10
C ALA A 143 11.71 -17.32 10.65
N LYS A 144 12.54 -18.32 10.97
CA LYS A 144 12.10 -19.59 11.57
C LYS A 144 11.89 -19.47 13.08
N GLU A 145 12.48 -18.46 13.70
CA GLU A 145 12.43 -18.20 15.15
C GLU A 145 11.92 -16.78 15.42
N ALA A 146 11.42 -16.56 16.65
CA ALA A 146 10.94 -15.28 17.11
C ALA A 146 12.08 -14.26 17.20
N VAL A 147 12.14 -13.33 16.24
CA VAL A 147 13.13 -12.25 16.27
C VAL A 147 12.63 -11.14 17.20
N VAL A 148 13.38 -10.90 18.28
CA VAL A 148 13.16 -9.76 19.19
C VAL A 148 14.37 -8.83 19.06
N PRO A 149 14.21 -7.60 18.54
CA PRO A 149 12.98 -6.96 18.06
C PRO A 149 12.55 -7.43 16.66
N PRO A 150 11.28 -7.19 16.27
CA PRO A 150 10.74 -7.71 15.02
C PRO A 150 11.43 -7.11 13.79
N ILE A 151 11.39 -7.88 12.70
CA ILE A 151 12.00 -7.52 11.43
C ILE A 151 11.37 -6.23 10.91
N LEU A 152 12.21 -5.25 10.61
CA LEU A 152 11.79 -4.04 9.92
C LEU A 152 11.70 -4.33 8.43
N VAL A 153 10.61 -3.93 7.80
CA VAL A 153 10.39 -4.15 6.37
C VAL A 153 10.00 -2.84 5.72
N GLN A 154 10.50 -2.58 4.52
CA GLN A 154 10.05 -1.49 3.67
C GLN A 154 10.16 -1.90 2.20
N MET A 155 9.19 -1.50 1.38
CA MET A 155 9.17 -1.80 -0.05
C MET A 155 9.40 -0.52 -0.86
N HIS A 156 10.24 -0.60 -1.89
CA HIS A 156 10.49 0.49 -2.83
C HIS A 156 10.83 -0.07 -4.22
N CYS A 157 10.17 0.46 -5.27
CA CYS A 157 10.38 0.06 -6.67
C CYS A 157 10.41 -1.45 -6.94
N GLY A 158 9.51 -2.23 -6.33
CA GLY A 158 9.45 -3.68 -6.52
C GLY A 158 10.57 -4.47 -5.83
N VAL A 159 11.32 -3.83 -4.91
CA VAL A 159 12.29 -4.48 -4.03
C VAL A 159 11.85 -4.31 -2.58
N ILE A 160 11.95 -5.39 -1.80
CA ILE A 160 11.64 -5.41 -0.37
C ILE A 160 12.95 -5.43 0.40
N TYR A 161 13.12 -4.44 1.25
CA TYR A 161 14.25 -4.32 2.15
C TYR A 161 13.82 -4.75 3.54
N MET A 162 14.61 -5.63 4.13
CA MET A 162 14.41 -6.13 5.48
C MET A 162 15.64 -5.86 6.32
N ALA A 163 15.43 -5.48 7.57
CA ALA A 163 16.51 -5.34 8.55
C ALA A 163 16.17 -6.16 9.80
N ASP A 164 17.10 -7.04 10.15
CA ASP A 164 17.05 -7.97 11.28
C ASP A 164 18.36 -7.88 12.07
N GLN A 165 18.32 -8.12 13.38
CA GLN A 165 19.51 -8.23 14.20
C GLN A 165 20.40 -9.42 13.81
N THR A 166 19.81 -10.54 13.40
CA THR A 166 20.52 -11.80 13.11
C THR A 166 21.13 -11.81 11.70
N ASP A 167 20.27 -11.67 10.69
CA ASP A 167 20.65 -11.74 9.28
C ASP A 167 21.18 -10.41 8.71
N GLY A 168 21.00 -9.31 9.44
CA GLY A 168 21.35 -7.97 8.99
C GLY A 168 20.34 -7.40 7.99
N ILE A 169 20.84 -6.67 6.99
CA ILE A 169 20.04 -6.12 5.90
C ILE A 169 19.92 -7.12 4.74
N ARG A 170 18.70 -7.35 4.27
CA ARG A 170 18.36 -8.22 3.13
C ARG A 170 17.53 -7.45 2.11
N ALA A 171 17.77 -7.68 0.82
CA ALA A 171 16.92 -7.17 -0.27
C ALA A 171 16.33 -8.33 -1.07
N TRP A 172 15.03 -8.30 -1.32
CA TRP A 172 14.29 -9.31 -2.07
C TRP A 172 13.61 -8.68 -3.29
N SER A 173 13.67 -9.35 -4.44
CA SER A 173 12.85 -8.95 -5.59
C SER A 173 11.41 -9.34 -5.35
N ALA A 174 10.48 -8.37 -5.45
CA ALA A 174 9.04 -8.67 -5.49
C ALA A 174 8.58 -9.07 -6.89
N ARG A 175 9.33 -8.68 -7.94
CA ARG A 175 9.00 -8.98 -9.34
C ARG A 175 9.58 -10.31 -9.78
N GLY A 176 8.75 -11.13 -10.44
CA GLY A 176 9.16 -12.38 -11.09
C GLY A 176 9.54 -13.48 -10.10
N GLU A 177 10.69 -14.12 -10.32
CA GLU A 177 11.23 -15.11 -9.40
C GLU A 177 11.70 -14.40 -8.13
N ARG A 178 10.90 -14.50 -7.08
CA ARG A 178 11.09 -13.85 -5.77
C ARG A 178 12.37 -14.32 -5.10
N ARG A 179 13.50 -13.71 -5.49
CA ARG A 179 14.86 -14.08 -5.11
C ARG A 179 15.47 -13.04 -4.18
N LEU A 180 16.37 -13.51 -3.32
CA LEU A 180 17.27 -12.65 -2.55
C LEU A 180 18.24 -11.98 -3.53
N ILE A 181 18.24 -10.65 -3.55
CA ILE A 181 19.16 -9.84 -4.34
C ILE A 181 20.49 -9.78 -3.59
N GLY A 182 20.48 -9.28 -2.35
CA GLY A 182 21.70 -9.12 -1.57
C GLY A 182 21.44 -9.24 -0.08
N GLN A 183 22.50 -9.50 0.67
CA GLN A 183 22.50 -9.57 2.12
C GLN A 183 23.82 -9.06 2.70
N THR A 184 23.74 -8.29 3.77
CA THR A 184 24.92 -7.85 4.55
C THR A 184 24.59 -7.80 6.04
N THR A 185 25.49 -8.33 6.86
CA THR A 185 25.32 -8.35 8.33
C THR A 185 25.72 -7.03 8.98
N PHE A 186 25.05 -6.64 10.07
CA PHE A 186 25.40 -5.48 10.89
C PHE A 186 26.59 -5.76 11.81
N ARG A 187 27.77 -6.09 11.28
CA ARG A 187 28.95 -6.32 12.13
C ARG A 187 29.57 -5.00 12.56
N ASP A 188 29.62 -4.77 13.87
CA ASP A 188 30.45 -3.70 14.44
C ASP A 188 31.91 -4.14 14.56
N SER A 189 32.84 -3.19 14.64
CA SER A 189 34.28 -3.44 14.88
C SER A 189 34.55 -4.21 16.18
N LYS A 190 33.58 -4.22 17.11
CA LYS A 190 33.60 -4.95 18.38
C LYS A 190 32.77 -6.24 18.38
N GLY A 191 32.15 -6.61 17.26
CA GLY A 191 31.29 -7.81 17.15
C GLY A 191 29.93 -7.73 17.85
N LEU A 192 29.61 -6.62 18.53
CA LEU A 192 28.33 -6.42 19.21
C LEU A 192 27.30 -5.83 18.23
N THR A 193 26.16 -6.52 18.03
CA THR A 193 25.09 -6.07 17.13
C THR A 193 23.95 -5.46 17.95
N SER A 194 23.79 -4.14 17.85
CA SER A 194 22.58 -3.46 18.35
C SER A 194 21.42 -3.74 17.40
N PRO A 195 20.20 -3.97 17.90
CA PRO A 195 19.09 -4.26 17.02
C PRO A 195 18.64 -3.02 16.23
N PRO A 196 18.20 -3.20 14.98
CA PRO A 196 17.64 -2.12 14.17
C PRO A 196 16.24 -1.75 14.68
N THR A 197 15.94 -0.45 14.76
CA THR A 197 14.67 0.07 15.31
C THR A 197 13.86 0.85 14.28
N SER A 198 14.49 1.40 13.25
CA SER A 198 13.80 2.13 12.18
C SER A 198 14.54 2.02 10.84
N LEU A 199 13.79 2.04 9.75
CA LEU A 199 14.25 1.85 8.38
C LEU A 199 13.58 2.89 7.48
N ALA A 200 14.36 3.57 6.64
CA ALA A 200 13.84 4.42 5.56
C ALA A 200 14.66 4.26 4.27
N ILE A 201 13.99 4.40 3.13
CA ILE A 201 14.59 4.29 1.79
C ILE A 201 14.51 5.65 1.10
N ASP A 202 15.56 5.98 0.33
CA ASP A 202 15.58 7.18 -0.51
C ASP A 202 14.66 7.02 -1.74
N PRO A 203 13.59 7.82 -1.86
CA PRO A 203 12.68 7.72 -2.99
C PRO A 203 13.30 8.16 -4.33
N SER A 204 14.39 8.95 -4.29
CA SER A 204 15.04 9.47 -5.51
C SER A 204 16.05 8.51 -6.14
N SER A 205 16.37 7.41 -5.45
CA SER A 205 17.53 6.57 -5.74
C SER A 205 17.39 5.62 -6.94
N ASP A 206 16.23 5.58 -7.60
CA ASP A 206 16.00 4.66 -8.73
C ASP A 206 16.69 5.10 -10.04
N GLN A 207 17.03 6.40 -10.17
CA GLN A 207 17.58 6.95 -11.42
C GLN A 207 18.95 6.39 -11.82
N ASN A 208 19.78 5.98 -10.84
CA ASN A 208 21.15 5.49 -11.06
C ASN A 208 21.30 3.97 -10.85
N GLY A 209 20.18 3.22 -10.73
CA GLY A 209 20.23 1.77 -10.47
C GLY A 209 20.80 1.38 -9.10
N ALA A 210 21.01 2.36 -8.21
CA ALA A 210 21.55 2.15 -6.87
C ALA A 210 20.64 2.74 -5.81
N THR A 211 20.05 1.88 -4.97
CA THR A 211 19.12 2.29 -3.92
C THR A 211 19.86 2.60 -2.63
N ARG A 212 19.54 3.73 -2.00
CA ARG A 212 20.14 4.16 -0.73
C ARG A 212 19.15 3.98 0.42
N ILE A 213 19.65 3.53 1.57
CA ILE A 213 18.84 3.08 2.69
C ILE A 213 19.47 3.56 3.98
N ILE A 214 18.68 4.14 4.88
CA ILE A 214 19.10 4.48 6.24
C ILE A 214 18.49 3.50 7.24
N ILE A 215 19.28 3.09 8.22
CA ILE A 215 18.85 2.24 9.33
C ILE A 215 19.23 2.92 10.64
N GLY A 216 18.27 3.09 11.53
CA GLY A 216 18.48 3.54 12.91
C GLY A 216 18.52 2.35 13.87
N PHE A 217 19.35 2.45 14.90
CA PHE A 217 19.58 1.41 15.89
C PHE A 217 19.18 1.86 17.31
N GLU A 218 19.04 0.88 18.20
CA GLU A 218 18.70 1.10 19.61
C GLU A 218 19.75 1.93 20.37
N ASN A 219 21.03 1.79 20.02
CA ASN A 219 22.14 2.52 20.64
C ASN A 219 22.26 4.00 20.17
N GLY A 220 21.29 4.51 19.40
CA GLY A 220 21.34 5.87 18.88
C GLY A 220 22.27 6.06 17.68
N VAL A 221 22.82 4.97 17.12
CA VAL A 221 23.57 4.98 15.85
C VAL A 221 22.60 4.92 14.68
N PHE A 222 22.95 5.55 13.57
CA PHE A 222 22.36 5.26 12.27
C PHE A 222 23.44 4.93 11.24
N CYS A 223 23.11 4.05 10.31
CA CYS A 223 23.97 3.65 9.20
C CYS A 223 23.26 3.90 7.87
N ILE A 224 24.03 4.25 6.84
CA ILE A 224 23.53 4.39 5.46
C ILE A 224 24.18 3.34 4.58
N TYR A 225 23.34 2.57 3.88
CA TYR A 225 23.73 1.54 2.94
C TYR A 225 23.34 1.95 1.51
N ARG A 226 24.20 1.59 0.55
CA ARG A 226 23.91 1.66 -0.88
C ARG A 226 23.83 0.23 -1.42
N LEU A 227 22.68 -0.14 -1.96
CA LEU A 227 22.49 -1.36 -2.74
C LEU A 227 22.71 -1.02 -4.21
N ASP A 228 23.71 -1.61 -4.82
CA ASP A 228 23.88 -1.57 -6.27
C ASP A 228 23.17 -2.78 -6.89
N ARG A 229 22.21 -2.53 -7.78
CA ARG A 229 21.41 -3.60 -8.40
C ARG A 229 22.24 -4.47 -9.34
N SER A 230 23.28 -3.91 -9.95
CA SER A 230 24.13 -4.65 -10.89
C SER A 230 24.99 -5.69 -10.18
N THR A 231 25.61 -5.31 -9.07
CA THR A 231 26.47 -6.17 -8.26
C THR A 231 25.73 -6.95 -7.20
N SER A 232 24.46 -6.62 -6.92
CA SER A 232 23.61 -7.28 -5.93
C SER A 232 24.23 -7.30 -4.52
N GLN A 233 25.06 -6.29 -4.22
CA GLN A 233 25.78 -6.17 -2.95
C GLN A 233 25.43 -4.87 -2.23
N PHE A 234 25.31 -4.94 -0.90
CA PHE A 234 25.21 -3.76 -0.06
C PHE A 234 26.58 -3.25 0.35
N LYS A 235 26.81 -1.96 0.13
CA LYS A 235 27.98 -1.23 0.65
C LYS A 235 27.54 -0.30 1.77
N CYS A 236 28.19 -0.39 2.92
CA CYS A 236 27.99 0.58 4.01
C CYS A 236 28.74 1.86 3.66
N MET A 237 28.00 2.95 3.44
CA MET A 237 28.58 4.23 3.03
C MET A 237 28.92 5.12 4.23
N TYR A 238 28.12 5.05 5.29
CA TYR A 238 28.32 5.88 6.47
C TYR A 238 27.79 5.19 7.73
N LYS A 239 28.50 5.37 8.84
CA LYS A 239 28.08 4.95 10.19
C LYS A 239 28.27 6.12 11.14
N HIS A 240 27.17 6.58 11.73
CA HIS A 240 27.21 7.65 12.72
C HIS A 240 27.73 7.16 14.06
N ALA A 241 28.38 8.04 14.83
CA ALA A 241 28.77 7.72 16.20
C ALA A 241 27.52 7.48 17.08
N PRO A 242 27.60 6.64 18.12
CA PRO A 242 26.48 6.46 19.05
C PRO A 242 26.14 7.80 19.70
N SER A 243 24.86 8.16 19.67
CA SER A 243 24.37 9.39 20.30
C SER A 243 23.92 9.13 21.73
N THR A 244 24.09 10.10 22.62
CA THR A 244 23.57 10.04 24.00
C THR A 244 22.05 10.24 24.08
N SER A 245 21.41 10.60 22.96
CA SER A 245 19.99 10.94 22.88
C SER A 245 19.04 9.73 22.91
N GLY A 246 19.58 8.51 22.97
CA GLY A 246 18.82 7.25 23.13
C GLY A 246 18.39 6.62 21.80
N VAL A 247 17.43 5.69 21.90
CA VAL A 247 16.92 4.87 20.78
C VAL A 247 16.41 5.72 19.62
N ILE A 248 16.77 5.38 18.39
CA ILE A 248 16.17 6.01 17.19
C ILE A 248 14.79 5.39 16.93
N SER A 249 13.73 6.16 17.08
CA SER A 249 12.35 5.68 16.90
C SER A 249 11.87 5.76 15.46
N ALA A 250 12.30 6.77 14.70
CA ALA A 250 11.94 6.92 13.29
C ALA A 250 13.05 7.64 12.52
N VAL A 251 13.12 7.33 11.23
CA VAL A 251 14.06 7.95 10.29
C VAL A 251 13.33 8.34 9.02
N ALA A 252 13.77 9.42 8.40
CA ALA A 252 13.36 9.82 7.06
C ALA A 252 14.61 10.21 6.27
N PHE A 253 14.67 9.80 5.00
CA PHE A 253 15.87 9.95 4.20
C PHE A 253 15.54 10.38 2.79
N LEU A 254 16.29 11.35 2.30
CA LEU A 254 16.21 11.89 0.96
C LEU A 254 17.56 12.52 0.66
N TRP A 255 18.40 11.88 -0.16
CA TRP A 255 19.75 12.38 -0.42
C TRP A 255 19.73 13.83 -0.91
N PRO A 256 20.58 14.74 -0.37
CA PRO A 256 21.66 14.56 0.62
C PRO A 256 21.25 14.83 2.09
N TYR A 257 19.97 14.71 2.43
CA TYR A 257 19.43 15.01 3.75
C TYR A 257 18.97 13.74 4.48
N ALA A 258 19.24 13.69 5.79
CA ALA A 258 18.74 12.64 6.67
C ALA A 258 18.10 13.25 7.91
N SER A 259 16.95 12.73 8.30
CA SER A 259 16.27 13.13 9.54
C SER A 259 16.12 11.92 10.44
N THR A 260 16.49 12.09 11.70
CA THR A 260 16.32 11.08 12.75
C THR A 260 15.42 11.63 13.85
N MET A 261 14.59 10.78 14.42
CA MET A 261 13.77 11.07 15.58
C MET A 261 14.10 10.05 16.66
N THR A 262 14.50 10.51 17.84
CA THR A 262 14.78 9.64 18.99
C THR A 262 13.52 9.35 19.80
N ALA A 263 13.56 8.31 20.63
CA ALA A 263 12.51 7.98 21.60
C ALA A 263 12.31 9.11 22.64
N THR A 264 13.34 9.92 22.87
CA THR A 264 13.29 11.15 23.70
C THR A 264 12.67 12.35 22.98
N GLN A 265 12.02 12.11 21.81
CA GLN A 265 11.31 13.10 21.00
C GLN A 265 12.21 14.24 20.48
N GLN A 266 13.49 13.94 20.25
CA GLN A 266 14.45 14.85 19.63
C GLN A 266 14.56 14.54 18.14
N LEU A 267 14.13 15.49 17.31
CA LEU A 267 14.29 15.50 15.86
C LEU A 267 15.63 16.13 15.51
N SER A 268 16.50 15.38 14.82
CA SER A 268 17.77 15.90 14.30
C SER A 268 17.77 15.83 12.78
N LEU A 269 18.15 16.92 12.13
CA LEU A 269 18.29 17.02 10.67
C LEU A 269 19.76 17.16 10.30
N TYR A 270 20.21 16.26 9.43
CA TYR A 270 21.58 16.14 8.94
C TYR A 270 21.63 16.46 7.45
N ARG A 271 22.74 17.06 7.02
CA ARG A 271 23.09 17.26 5.62
C ARG A 271 24.44 16.61 5.35
N PHE A 272 24.50 15.80 4.30
CA PHE A 272 25.73 15.30 3.75
C PHE A 272 26.28 16.33 2.75
N ASP A 273 27.57 16.59 2.81
CA ASP A 273 28.23 17.40 1.79
C ASP A 273 28.41 16.57 0.53
N ASP A 274 28.26 17.23 -0.61
CA ASP A 274 28.24 16.61 -1.94
C ASP A 274 29.67 16.34 -2.44
N SER A 275 30.60 16.01 -1.53
CA SER A 275 32.01 15.73 -1.85
C SER A 275 32.11 14.45 -2.70
N VAL A 276 31.93 14.69 -3.99
CA VAL A 276 32.32 13.97 -5.20
C VAL A 276 32.69 12.49 -5.03
N GLU A 277 31.97 11.65 -5.76
CA GLU A 277 32.26 10.23 -6.03
C GLU A 277 33.63 9.98 -6.75
N THR A 278 34.65 10.83 -6.62
CA THR A 278 35.89 10.83 -7.45
C THR A 278 37.10 10.09 -6.89
N THR A 279 36.96 9.20 -5.91
CA THR A 279 38.02 8.20 -5.66
C THR A 279 37.45 6.78 -5.62
N PRO A 280 37.75 5.93 -6.63
CA PRO A 280 37.22 4.56 -6.73
C PRO A 280 37.87 3.57 -5.73
N GLY A 281 38.18 4.00 -4.50
CA GLY A 281 38.91 3.19 -3.51
C GLY A 281 38.51 3.37 -2.04
N THR A 282 37.96 4.51 -1.63
CA THR A 282 37.54 4.77 -0.23
C THR A 282 36.07 5.17 -0.18
N ALA A 283 35.20 4.16 -0.25
CA ALA A 283 33.74 4.28 -0.36
C ALA A 283 33.02 4.66 0.95
N THR A 284 33.60 5.55 1.77
CA THR A 284 32.97 6.04 3.01
C THR A 284 32.72 7.54 2.87
N TRP A 285 31.51 7.99 3.14
CA TRP A 285 31.16 9.41 3.09
C TRP A 285 31.72 10.16 4.28
N ASP A 286 31.97 11.46 4.06
CA ASP A 286 32.32 12.40 5.11
C ASP A 286 31.21 12.52 6.16
N PRO A 287 31.55 12.85 7.43
CA PRO A 287 30.56 13.01 8.47
C PRO A 287 29.55 14.11 8.11
N PRO A 288 28.24 13.88 8.31
CA PRO A 288 27.23 14.85 7.98
C PRO A 288 27.27 16.03 8.94
N ARG A 289 26.90 17.20 8.42
CA ARG A 289 26.67 18.39 9.22
C ARG A 289 25.27 18.32 9.84
N LEU A 290 25.20 18.45 11.16
CA LEU A 290 23.93 18.69 11.86
C LEU A 290 23.43 20.10 11.50
N LEU A 291 22.30 20.18 10.80
CA LEU A 291 21.67 21.45 10.43
C LEU A 291 20.85 22.01 11.59
N HIS A 292 20.01 21.16 12.20
CA HIS A 292 19.09 21.59 13.23
C HIS A 292 18.69 20.43 14.16
N SER A 293 18.41 20.75 15.42
CA SER A 293 17.96 19.81 16.44
C SER A 293 16.79 20.41 17.20
N LEU A 294 15.65 19.73 17.20
CA LEU A 294 14.40 20.18 17.81
C LEU A 294 13.92 19.13 18.81
N LYS A 295 13.52 19.56 20.00
CA LYS A 295 12.90 18.68 21.00
C LYS A 295 11.42 19.02 21.13
N SER A 296 10.58 18.01 21.06
CA SER A 296 9.13 18.12 21.27
C SER A 296 8.71 17.34 22.52
N HIS A 297 7.52 17.66 23.03
CA HIS A 297 6.92 17.00 24.21
C HIS A 297 5.49 16.50 23.96
N THR A 298 4.99 16.66 22.73
CA THR A 298 3.58 16.44 22.36
C THR A 298 3.39 15.31 21.35
N ILE A 299 4.48 14.66 20.93
CA ILE A 299 4.49 13.63 19.90
C ILE A 299 4.36 12.25 20.56
N TRP A 300 3.23 11.58 20.35
CA TRP A 300 3.01 10.22 20.86
C TRP A 300 2.94 9.19 19.72
N PRO A 301 3.53 7.99 19.90
CA PRO A 301 3.44 6.92 18.91
C PRO A 301 2.01 6.37 18.80
N PRO A 302 1.56 5.93 17.60
CA PRO A 302 2.34 5.78 16.36
C PRO A 302 2.67 7.12 15.67
N LEU A 303 3.81 7.16 14.96
CA LEU A 303 4.28 8.35 14.25
C LEU A 303 4.83 7.99 12.86
N SER A 304 4.80 8.94 11.94
CA SER A 304 5.31 8.81 10.57
C SER A 304 6.08 10.09 10.21
N THR A 305 7.29 9.93 9.70
CA THR A 305 8.19 11.03 9.31
C THR A 305 8.42 11.02 7.82
N VAL A 306 8.23 12.17 7.18
CA VAL A 306 8.43 12.35 5.74
C VAL A 306 9.33 13.55 5.51
N LEU A 307 10.33 13.38 4.64
CA LEU A 307 11.28 14.42 4.27
C LEU A 307 11.03 14.85 2.83
N LYS A 308 10.96 16.16 2.59
CA LYS A 308 10.84 16.75 1.26
C LYS A 308 11.90 17.83 1.07
N SER A 309 12.57 17.81 -0.07
CA SER A 309 13.50 18.87 -0.47
C SER A 309 12.85 19.74 -1.54
N SER A 310 13.07 21.05 -1.45
CA SER A 310 12.70 22.05 -2.45
C SER A 310 13.87 23.01 -2.63
N HIS A 311 13.90 23.74 -3.75
CA HIS A 311 14.93 24.75 -4.01
C HIS A 311 15.03 25.80 -2.89
N ASN A 312 13.89 26.14 -2.25
CA ASN A 312 13.81 27.18 -1.23
C ASN A 312 13.97 26.65 0.21
N GLY A 313 14.23 25.35 0.38
CA GLY A 313 14.41 24.75 1.71
C GLY A 313 13.93 23.32 1.82
N ILE A 314 14.24 22.74 2.97
CA ILE A 314 13.94 21.37 3.35
C ILE A 314 12.71 21.41 4.26
N THR A 315 11.72 20.59 3.97
CA THR A 315 10.52 20.44 4.81
C THR A 315 10.51 19.05 5.43
N VAL A 316 10.57 19.01 6.76
CA VAL A 316 10.37 17.79 7.55
C VAL A 316 8.93 17.79 8.05
N SER A 317 8.18 16.76 7.69
CA SER A 317 6.80 16.57 8.16
C SER A 317 6.75 15.40 9.14
N VAL A 318 6.24 15.65 10.33
CA VAL A 318 6.06 14.63 11.37
C VAL A 318 4.57 14.53 11.68
N ALA A 319 3.97 13.39 11.35
CA ALA A 319 2.59 13.07 11.70
C ALA A 319 2.58 12.15 12.92
N TYR A 320 1.71 12.44 13.90
CA TYR A 320 1.73 11.77 15.18
C TYR A 320 0.36 11.74 15.85
N SER A 321 0.18 10.79 16.76
CA SER A 321 -0.99 10.78 17.64
C SER A 321 -0.77 11.70 18.85
N VAL A 322 -1.84 12.32 19.33
CA VAL A 322 -1.80 13.15 20.54
C VAL A 322 -3.04 12.88 21.40
N PRO A 323 -2.89 12.60 22.70
CA PRO A 323 -4.02 12.41 23.59
C PRO A 323 -4.73 13.75 23.85
N THR A 324 -6.06 13.70 23.94
CA THR A 324 -6.92 14.84 24.25
C THR A 324 -7.49 14.68 25.65
N TYR A 325 -7.54 15.78 26.40
CA TYR A 325 -8.04 15.78 27.77
C TYR A 325 -9.54 15.42 27.79
N LEU A 326 -9.90 14.32 28.48
CA LEU A 326 -11.27 13.81 28.68
C LEU A 326 -11.99 13.28 27.44
N SER A 327 -11.35 13.21 26.28
CA SER A 327 -12.08 13.08 25.02
C SER A 327 -11.41 12.18 23.96
N GLY A 328 -10.40 11.41 24.37
CA GLY A 328 -9.79 10.33 23.59
C GLY A 328 -8.47 10.73 22.93
N TRP A 329 -8.20 10.20 21.75
CA TRP A 329 -7.00 10.53 20.96
C TRP A 329 -7.34 11.48 19.80
N THR A 330 -6.33 12.13 19.23
CA THR A 330 -6.45 12.81 17.94
C THR A 330 -5.11 12.68 17.22
N VAL A 331 -5.04 13.25 16.02
CA VAL A 331 -3.84 13.25 15.20
C VAL A 331 -3.41 14.68 14.90
N GLY A 332 -2.11 14.90 15.01
CA GLY A 332 -1.44 16.14 14.67
C GLY A 332 -0.42 15.92 13.56
N ILE A 333 -0.14 16.99 12.83
CA ILE A 333 0.99 17.06 11.93
C ILE A 333 1.78 18.33 12.20
N GLN A 334 3.09 18.19 12.29
CA GLN A 334 4.03 19.30 12.40
C GLN A 334 4.91 19.33 11.16
N GLU A 335 5.00 20.49 10.52
CA GLU A 335 5.92 20.73 9.41
C GLU A 335 6.97 21.75 9.84
N VAL A 336 8.23 21.37 9.69
CA VAL A 336 9.39 22.22 9.98
C VAL A 336 10.10 22.50 8.66
N LYS A 337 10.17 23.77 8.28
CA LYS A 337 10.92 24.24 7.11
C LYS A 337 12.26 24.81 7.55
N ILE A 338 13.34 24.25 7.01
CA ILE A 338 14.72 24.61 7.33
C ILE A 338 15.41 25.00 6.03
N SER A 339 16.23 26.05 6.06
CA SER A 339 17.02 26.46 4.91
C SER A 339 18.16 25.45 4.66
N PRO A 340 18.69 25.37 3.44
CA PRO A 340 19.84 24.50 3.15
C PRO A 340 21.08 24.83 4.00
N THR A 341 21.17 26.06 4.53
CA THR A 341 22.26 26.52 5.41
C THR A 341 22.03 26.16 6.89
N GLY A 342 20.83 25.67 7.25
CA GLY A 342 20.47 25.20 8.59
C GLY A 342 19.65 26.18 9.44
N SER A 343 19.29 27.36 8.93
CA SER A 343 18.38 28.28 9.63
C SER A 343 16.94 27.78 9.58
N LEU A 344 16.24 27.84 10.72
CA LEU A 344 14.81 27.53 10.80
C LEU A 344 14.02 28.65 10.09
N ILE A 345 13.31 28.31 9.01
CA ILE A 345 12.48 29.26 8.26
C ILE A 345 11.11 29.36 8.92
N SER A 346 10.47 28.22 9.20
CA SER A 346 9.17 28.18 9.86
C SER A 346 8.90 26.81 10.50
N SER A 347 8.10 26.81 11.57
CA SER A 347 7.55 25.60 12.18
C SER A 347 6.04 25.79 12.27
N ARG A 348 5.28 24.84 11.72
CA ARG A 348 3.82 24.91 11.63
C ARG A 348 3.22 23.63 12.20
N LEU A 349 2.11 23.77 12.88
CA LEU A 349 1.41 22.66 13.50
C LEU A 349 -0.07 22.74 13.14
N ALA A 350 -0.65 21.60 12.78
CA ALA A 350 -2.08 21.46 12.57
C ALA A 350 -2.57 20.21 13.28
N THR A 351 -3.76 20.29 13.87
CA THR A 351 -4.40 19.19 14.58
C THR A 351 -5.77 18.95 13.97
N ALA A 352 -6.20 17.68 13.94
CA ALA A 352 -7.49 17.29 13.37
C ALA A 352 -8.71 17.68 14.22
N ILE A 353 -8.50 18.21 15.43
CA ILE A 353 -9.59 18.72 16.27
C ILE A 353 -10.17 19.97 15.61
N GLY A 354 -11.42 19.90 15.16
CA GLY A 354 -12.11 21.06 14.60
C GLY A 354 -12.39 22.15 15.64
N GLU A 355 -12.54 23.40 15.19
CA GLU A 355 -12.88 24.57 16.02
C GLU A 355 -14.20 24.43 16.81
N HIS A 356 -15.01 23.43 16.49
CA HIS A 356 -16.29 23.11 17.15
C HIS A 356 -16.23 21.90 18.09
N TYR A 357 -15.03 21.40 18.40
CA TYR A 357 -14.87 20.32 19.36
C TYR A 357 -15.24 20.78 20.77
N ARG A 358 -16.35 20.25 21.29
CA ARG A 358 -16.73 20.42 22.69
C ARG A 358 -16.52 19.08 23.41
N PRO A 359 -15.58 18.99 24.38
CA PRO A 359 -15.47 17.80 25.21
C PRO A 359 -16.82 17.54 25.92
N LEU A 360 -17.22 16.26 25.96
CA LEU A 360 -18.55 15.82 26.40
C LEU A 360 -18.90 16.18 27.85
N THR A 361 -17.96 16.72 28.63
CA THR A 361 -18.19 17.20 30.00
C THR A 361 -18.97 18.52 30.08
N PHE A 362 -19.10 19.28 28.99
CA PHE A 362 -19.89 20.53 28.97
C PHE A 362 -21.11 20.48 28.02
N ALA A 363 -21.41 19.31 27.45
CA ALA A 363 -22.57 19.11 26.59
C ALA A 363 -23.82 18.59 27.34
N ALA A 364 -23.72 18.35 28.64
CA ALA A 364 -24.88 18.17 29.50
C ALA A 364 -25.33 19.56 30.01
N PRO A 365 -26.54 20.05 29.70
CA PRO A 365 -27.14 21.08 30.55
C PRO A 365 -27.25 20.50 31.96
N PRO A 366 -26.98 21.28 33.02
CA PRO A 366 -27.15 20.79 34.38
C PRO A 366 -28.59 20.31 34.56
N MET A 367 -28.72 19.17 35.24
CA MET A 367 -29.97 18.49 35.58
C MET A 367 -31.15 19.47 35.78
N MET A 368 -32.12 19.41 34.87
CA MET A 368 -33.52 19.68 35.20
C MET A 368 -34.34 18.48 34.77
N HIS A 369 -34.26 17.41 35.56
CA HIS A 369 -35.01 16.17 35.37
C HIS A 369 -36.43 16.25 35.97
N HIS A 370 -36.99 17.44 36.20
CA HIS A 370 -38.18 17.62 37.03
C HIS A 370 -39.32 18.48 36.44
N LEU A 371 -39.42 18.64 35.12
CA LEU A 371 -40.62 19.19 34.48
C LEU A 371 -41.02 18.35 33.26
N SER A 372 -42.17 17.70 33.39
CA SER A 372 -42.76 16.72 32.47
C SER A 372 -43.38 17.33 31.20
N VAL A 373 -43.30 16.55 30.11
CA VAL A 373 -44.35 16.25 29.11
C VAL A 373 -45.28 17.40 28.66
N THR A 374 -45.14 17.86 27.41
CA THR A 374 -46.17 17.82 26.34
C THR A 374 -45.74 18.60 25.09
N SER A 375 -46.25 18.15 23.94
CA SER A 375 -46.38 18.86 22.66
C SER A 375 -45.21 18.85 21.68
N ALA A 376 -45.36 17.97 20.70
CA ALA A 376 -44.78 18.10 19.38
C ALA A 376 -45.27 19.38 18.69
N THR A 377 -44.35 20.17 18.12
CA THR A 377 -44.42 20.84 16.80
C THR A 377 -43.30 21.87 16.70
N SER A 378 -42.14 21.47 16.20
CA SER A 378 -41.15 22.34 15.52
C SER A 378 -40.08 21.45 14.91
N GLY A 379 -40.21 21.20 13.61
CA GLY A 379 -39.25 20.43 12.84
C GLY A 379 -37.93 21.16 12.72
N SER A 380 -36.99 20.84 13.61
CA SER A 380 -35.57 21.05 13.35
C SER A 380 -34.90 19.68 13.33
N ILE A 381 -34.55 19.25 12.13
CA ILE A 381 -33.79 18.05 11.86
C ILE A 381 -32.50 18.15 12.69
N ALA A 382 -32.41 17.40 13.78
CA ALA A 382 -31.16 17.14 14.47
C ALA A 382 -30.23 16.48 13.44
N THR A 383 -29.39 17.30 12.81
CA THR A 383 -28.48 16.86 11.76
C THR A 383 -27.52 15.83 12.35
N SER A 384 -27.20 14.83 11.54
CA SER A 384 -26.34 13.67 11.80
C SER A 384 -24.97 13.97 12.43
N ASN A 385 -24.61 15.25 12.58
CA ASN A 385 -23.38 15.74 13.19
C ASN A 385 -23.27 15.44 14.70
N THR A 386 -24.37 15.24 15.42
CA THR A 386 -24.32 14.94 16.87
C THR A 386 -23.96 13.49 17.19
N LEU A 387 -24.18 12.55 16.27
CA LEU A 387 -23.73 11.16 16.38
C LEU A 387 -22.26 11.00 15.96
N GLU A 388 -21.81 11.76 14.97
CA GLU A 388 -20.39 11.84 14.54
C GLU A 388 -19.47 12.32 15.69
N LEU A 389 -19.98 13.14 16.62
CA LEU A 389 -19.26 13.65 17.79
C LEU A 389 -19.13 12.66 18.97
N ARG A 390 -19.86 11.54 18.97
CA ARG A 390 -19.90 10.60 20.12
C ARG A 390 -18.84 9.49 20.09
N HIS A 391 -18.11 9.34 18.99
CA HIS A 391 -17.09 8.31 18.87
C HIS A 391 -15.72 8.86 19.28
N ILE A 392 -15.53 8.97 20.60
CA ILE A 392 -14.23 9.18 21.27
C ILE A 392 -13.16 8.39 20.51
N HIS A 393 -12.21 9.08 19.86
CA HIS A 393 -11.23 8.40 19.01
C HIS A 393 -10.40 7.43 19.84
N SER A 394 -10.51 6.13 19.52
CA SER A 394 -9.66 5.10 20.11
C SER A 394 -8.19 5.39 19.81
N LYS A 395 -7.28 4.84 20.62
CA LYS A 395 -5.85 4.99 20.34
C LYS A 395 -5.54 4.42 18.95
N ALA A 396 -4.85 5.21 18.13
CA ALA A 396 -4.41 4.77 16.81
C ALA A 396 -3.51 3.53 16.93
N THR A 397 -3.81 2.49 16.17
CA THR A 397 -3.00 1.26 16.11
C THR A 397 -1.81 1.44 15.18
N SER A 398 -2.02 2.08 14.02
CA SER A 398 -0.99 2.45 13.06
C SER A 398 -1.35 3.75 12.33
N LEU A 399 -0.34 4.50 11.89
CA LEU A 399 -0.45 5.80 11.23
C LEU A 399 0.50 5.84 10.03
N SER A 400 -0.03 6.22 8.86
CA SER A 400 0.77 6.40 7.64
C SER A 400 0.46 7.75 7.00
N TYR A 401 1.50 8.51 6.70
CA TYR A 401 1.40 9.80 6.04
C TYR A 401 2.12 9.81 4.69
N SER A 402 1.39 10.15 3.63
CA SER A 402 1.93 10.45 2.32
C SER A 402 1.12 11.59 1.73
N HIS A 403 1.73 12.78 1.65
CA HIS A 403 1.02 13.99 1.26
C HIS A 403 0.23 13.81 -0.05
N PRO A 404 -1.06 14.18 -0.12
CA PRO A 404 -1.84 14.90 0.90
C PRO A 404 -2.61 14.01 1.89
N TYR A 405 -2.46 12.69 1.82
CA TYR A 405 -3.25 11.73 2.57
C TYR A 405 -2.59 11.34 3.90
N LEU A 406 -3.34 11.47 4.99
CA LEU A 406 -2.97 11.01 6.32
C LEU A 406 -4.01 9.97 6.76
N LEU A 407 -3.58 8.71 6.88
CA LEU A 407 -4.48 7.60 7.19
C LEU A 407 -4.13 7.00 8.54
N VAL A 408 -5.18 6.84 9.35
CA VAL A 408 -5.09 6.38 10.73
C VAL A 408 -5.94 5.13 10.87
N SER A 409 -5.38 4.11 11.48
CA SER A 409 -6.08 2.86 11.79
C SER A 409 -6.45 2.80 13.25
N HIS A 410 -7.61 2.18 13.52
CA HIS A 410 -8.20 2.11 14.84
C HIS A 410 -8.45 0.67 15.25
N SER A 411 -8.58 0.49 16.56
CA SER A 411 -8.94 -0.80 17.16
C SER A 411 -10.39 -1.22 16.87
N ASP A 412 -11.22 -0.26 16.45
CA ASP A 412 -12.67 -0.40 16.31
C ASP A 412 -13.12 -0.80 14.90
N ASN A 413 -12.30 -1.56 14.17
CA ASN A 413 -12.49 -2.02 12.78
C ASN A 413 -12.57 -0.92 11.69
N THR A 414 -12.32 0.34 12.06
CA THR A 414 -12.39 1.44 11.11
C THR A 414 -11.03 2.07 10.82
N LEU A 415 -11.01 2.82 9.72
CA LEU A 415 -9.92 3.72 9.38
C LEU A 415 -10.44 5.16 9.37
N THR A 416 -9.57 6.13 9.61
CA THR A 416 -9.90 7.55 9.40
C THR A 416 -8.91 8.19 8.46
N LEU A 417 -9.44 8.73 7.36
CA LEU A 417 -8.70 9.47 6.36
C LEU A 417 -8.78 10.97 6.65
N TYR A 418 -7.62 11.60 6.73
CA TYR A 418 -7.46 13.04 6.81
C TYR A 418 -6.76 13.55 5.56
N LEU A 419 -7.21 14.70 5.05
CA LEU A 419 -6.54 15.42 3.98
C LEU A 419 -5.72 16.55 4.58
N VAL A 420 -4.42 16.53 4.31
CA VAL A 420 -3.47 17.56 4.74
C VAL A 420 -3.27 18.53 3.59
N SER A 421 -3.69 19.77 3.80
CA SER A 421 -3.41 20.88 2.91
C SER A 421 -2.19 21.63 3.45
N SER A 422 -1.07 21.51 2.75
CA SER A 422 0.16 22.23 3.04
C SER A 422 0.44 23.20 1.91
N THR A 423 0.35 24.50 2.18
CA THR A 423 0.76 25.56 1.27
C THR A 423 2.05 26.22 1.76
N SER A 424 2.55 27.23 1.05
CA SER A 424 3.69 28.04 1.53
C SER A 424 3.40 28.64 2.92
N GLU A 425 2.17 29.11 3.14
CA GLU A 425 1.77 29.87 4.32
C GLU A 425 0.98 29.04 5.34
N LYS A 426 -0.03 28.27 4.91
CA LYS A 426 -0.96 27.57 5.81
C LYS A 426 -0.72 26.06 5.81
N LEU A 427 -0.88 25.46 7.00
CA LEU A 427 -0.98 24.03 7.20
C LEU A 427 -2.33 23.74 7.86
N SER A 428 -3.15 22.89 7.25
CA SER A 428 -4.44 22.49 7.82
C SER A 428 -4.74 21.03 7.55
N ILE A 429 -5.39 20.39 8.51
CA ILE A 429 -5.93 19.03 8.38
C ILE A 429 -7.44 19.14 8.20
N SER A 430 -8.02 18.36 7.29
CA SER A 430 -9.47 18.28 7.09
C SER A 430 -10.18 17.61 8.27
N ALA A 431 -11.50 17.79 8.37
CA ALA A 431 -12.33 16.91 9.20
C ALA A 431 -12.14 15.46 8.73
N GLY A 432 -11.78 14.56 9.66
CA GLY A 432 -11.48 13.16 9.34
C GLY A 432 -12.70 12.45 8.75
N SER A 433 -12.51 11.66 7.71
CA SER A 433 -13.54 10.81 7.11
C SER A 433 -13.32 9.36 7.49
N ARG A 434 -14.35 8.76 8.09
CA ARG A 434 -14.29 7.37 8.54
C ARG A 434 -14.53 6.43 7.37
N LEU A 435 -13.63 5.48 7.19
CA LEU A 435 -13.72 4.42 6.20
C LEU A 435 -14.14 3.13 6.89
N TRP A 436 -15.20 2.52 6.36
CA TRP A 436 -15.79 1.30 6.87
C TRP A 436 -15.53 0.16 5.90
N GLY A 437 -15.22 -1.02 6.42
CA GLY A 437 -15.01 -2.20 5.59
C GLY A 437 -14.57 -3.42 6.38
N HIS A 438 -13.57 -3.28 7.25
CA HIS A 438 -13.07 -4.42 8.01
C HIS A 438 -14.12 -4.95 9.00
N THR A 439 -14.07 -6.25 9.22
CA THR A 439 -14.90 -6.90 10.25
C THR A 439 -14.21 -6.95 11.61
N SER A 440 -12.88 -6.77 11.65
CA SER A 440 -12.06 -6.80 12.87
C SER A 440 -11.13 -5.59 12.99
N SER A 441 -10.53 -5.39 14.17
CA SER A 441 -9.55 -4.34 14.47
C SER A 441 -8.49 -4.24 13.37
N VAL A 442 -8.12 -3.04 12.94
CA VAL A 442 -7.08 -2.84 11.93
C VAL A 442 -5.72 -2.72 12.63
N SER A 443 -4.73 -3.53 12.24
CA SER A 443 -3.40 -3.52 12.86
C SER A 443 -2.37 -2.70 12.08
N GLY A 444 -2.52 -2.66 10.76
CA GLY A 444 -1.54 -2.03 9.87
C GLY A 444 -2.21 -1.29 8.72
N VAL A 445 -1.67 -0.12 8.40
CA VAL A 445 -2.14 0.68 7.28
C VAL A 445 -0.96 1.36 6.60
N GLN A 446 -0.97 1.37 5.27
CA GLN A 446 0.02 2.08 4.48
C GLN A 446 -0.69 2.86 3.37
N VAL A 447 -0.26 4.10 3.18
CA VAL A 447 -0.70 4.96 2.08
C VAL A 447 0.44 5.11 1.10
N GLY A 448 0.15 4.83 -0.17
CA GLY A 448 1.10 5.03 -1.26
C GLY A 448 1.03 6.46 -1.79
N GLY A 449 2.02 6.84 -2.61
CA GLY A 449 1.79 7.90 -3.59
C GLY A 449 0.63 7.49 -4.49
N ARG A 450 -0.12 8.44 -5.06
CA ARG A 450 -1.24 8.19 -6.00
C ARG A 450 -2.60 7.84 -5.40
N GLY A 451 -2.83 8.11 -4.12
CA GLY A 451 -4.16 7.95 -3.53
C GLY A 451 -4.67 6.52 -3.50
N LYS A 452 -3.78 5.53 -3.45
CA LYS A 452 -4.09 4.16 -3.05
C LYS A 452 -3.66 3.94 -1.60
N ALA A 453 -4.39 3.12 -0.87
CA ALA A 453 -3.97 2.65 0.43
C ALA A 453 -4.30 1.18 0.62
N VAL A 454 -3.54 0.53 1.49
CA VAL A 454 -3.75 -0.87 1.85
C VAL A 454 -3.80 -0.98 3.37
N SER A 455 -4.68 -1.84 3.85
CA SER A 455 -4.88 -2.06 5.28
C SER A 455 -5.06 -3.53 5.61
N VAL A 456 -4.52 -3.93 6.75
CA VAL A 456 -4.55 -5.31 7.26
C VAL A 456 -5.28 -5.36 8.60
N SER A 457 -6.19 -6.32 8.70
CA SER A 457 -6.84 -6.71 9.95
C SER A 457 -5.86 -7.33 10.95
N ARG A 458 -6.14 -7.18 12.24
CA ARG A 458 -5.35 -7.75 13.34
C ARG A 458 -5.29 -9.27 13.28
N ARG A 459 -6.31 -9.94 12.73
CA ARG A 459 -6.34 -11.39 12.54
C ARG A 459 -5.58 -11.83 11.27
N GLY A 460 -5.22 -10.90 10.39
CA GLY A 460 -4.53 -11.18 9.14
C GLY A 460 -5.35 -11.95 8.12
N ASP A 461 -6.65 -12.11 8.35
CA ASP A 461 -7.62 -12.78 7.48
C ASP A 461 -8.17 -11.82 6.41
N GLU A 462 -8.32 -10.54 6.76
CA GLU A 462 -8.80 -9.51 5.87
C GLU A 462 -7.70 -8.51 5.49
N LEU A 463 -7.48 -8.40 4.18
CA LEU A 463 -6.66 -7.39 3.53
C LEU A 463 -7.56 -6.58 2.59
N ARG A 464 -7.50 -5.24 2.68
CA ARG A 464 -8.32 -4.35 1.85
C ARG A 464 -7.48 -3.29 1.16
N VAL A 465 -7.80 -3.04 -0.11
CA VAL A 465 -7.29 -1.94 -0.91
C VAL A 465 -8.32 -0.83 -0.94
N TRP A 466 -7.85 0.41 -0.83
CA TRP A 466 -8.65 1.61 -0.83
C TRP A 466 -8.24 2.51 -1.98
N GLU A 467 -9.20 2.92 -2.79
CA GLU A 467 -9.02 4.03 -3.74
C GLU A 467 -9.45 5.33 -3.05
N LEU A 468 -8.46 6.16 -2.69
CA LEU A 468 -8.63 7.47 -2.05
C LEU A 468 -8.75 8.60 -3.10
N GLU A 469 -8.46 8.31 -4.37
CA GLU A 469 -8.59 9.24 -5.49
C GLU A 469 -10.04 9.70 -5.73
N GLY A 470 -10.21 10.99 -6.05
CA GLY A 470 -11.52 11.62 -6.31
C GLY A 470 -12.06 12.47 -5.16
N GLY A 471 -11.28 12.57 -4.07
CA GLY A 471 -11.47 13.52 -2.96
C GLY A 471 -12.72 13.26 -2.13
N ILE A 472 -12.76 13.84 -0.93
CA ILE A 472 -13.95 13.85 -0.04
C ILE A 472 -14.86 15.06 -0.36
N THR A 473 -14.34 15.98 -1.19
CA THR A 473 -14.97 17.26 -1.54
C THR A 473 -16.08 17.11 -2.57
N SER A 474 -16.09 16.03 -3.37
CA SER A 474 -17.15 15.77 -4.34
C SER A 474 -18.32 15.01 -3.71
N SER A 475 -19.55 15.46 -3.98
CA SER A 475 -20.78 14.80 -3.50
C SER A 475 -20.91 13.35 -3.98
N ALA A 476 -20.30 13.01 -5.11
CA ALA A 476 -20.24 11.66 -5.67
C ALA A 476 -19.27 10.73 -4.92
N ALA A 477 -18.16 11.27 -4.40
CA ALA A 477 -17.23 10.50 -3.56
C ALA A 477 -17.76 10.33 -2.14
N ARG A 478 -18.46 11.34 -1.59
CA ARG A 478 -19.17 11.21 -0.30
C ARG A 478 -20.25 10.13 -0.34
N ARG A 479 -20.97 10.01 -1.46
CA ARG A 479 -21.90 8.87 -1.69
C ARG A 479 -21.19 7.51 -1.74
N ARG A 480 -19.96 7.44 -2.23
CA ARG A 480 -19.16 6.20 -2.26
C ARG A 480 -18.56 5.83 -0.90
N LEU A 481 -18.17 6.82 -0.11
CA LEU A 481 -17.80 6.65 1.31
C LEU A 481 -18.96 5.99 2.08
N VAL A 482 -20.16 6.54 1.94
CA VAL A 482 -21.36 6.01 2.60
C VAL A 482 -21.77 4.64 2.04
N SER A 483 -21.57 4.40 0.74
CA SER A 483 -21.90 3.11 0.10
C SER A 483 -20.86 2.01 0.33
N GLY A 484 -19.72 2.26 1.01
CA GLY A 484 -18.66 1.27 1.24
C GLY A 484 -17.89 0.81 -0.02
N LYS A 485 -18.15 1.44 -1.18
CA LYS A 485 -17.60 1.06 -2.50
C LYS A 485 -16.16 1.51 -2.74
N LEU A 486 -15.52 2.12 -1.74
CA LEU A 486 -14.12 2.56 -1.82
C LEU A 486 -13.13 1.49 -1.40
N SER A 487 -13.63 0.42 -0.77
CA SER A 487 -12.82 -0.69 -0.30
C SER A 487 -13.04 -1.91 -1.17
N VAL A 488 -11.94 -2.56 -1.53
CA VAL A 488 -11.94 -3.84 -2.22
C VAL A 488 -11.21 -4.83 -1.34
N GLN A 489 -11.92 -5.90 -0.95
CA GLN A 489 -11.31 -7.00 -0.21
C GLN A 489 -10.46 -7.83 -1.15
N ILE A 490 -9.21 -8.04 -0.78
CA ILE A 490 -8.30 -8.91 -1.52
C ILE A 490 -8.74 -10.36 -1.28
N ARG A 491 -9.01 -11.06 -2.38
CA ARG A 491 -9.40 -12.46 -2.39
C ARG A 491 -8.29 -13.26 -3.08
N PRO A 492 -7.57 -14.12 -2.34
CA PRO A 492 -6.64 -15.05 -2.93
C PRO A 492 -7.38 -15.91 -3.95
N HIS A 493 -6.90 -15.97 -5.18
CA HIS A 493 -7.29 -17.06 -6.05
C HIS A 493 -6.56 -18.31 -5.54
N SER A 494 -7.25 -19.14 -4.76
CA SER A 494 -6.75 -20.47 -4.46
C SER A 494 -6.60 -21.17 -5.81
N ARG A 495 -5.35 -21.44 -6.21
CA ARG A 495 -5.10 -22.48 -7.21
C ARG A 495 -5.43 -23.80 -6.53
N MET A 496 -6.74 -24.05 -6.32
CA MET A 496 -7.21 -25.35 -5.93
C MET A 496 -6.69 -26.32 -6.98
N SER A 497 -6.00 -27.34 -6.48
CA SER A 497 -5.58 -28.51 -7.22
C SER A 497 -6.69 -28.92 -8.20
N ALA A 498 -6.36 -28.89 -9.49
CA ALA A 498 -7.12 -29.61 -10.49
C ALA A 498 -6.90 -31.12 -10.26
N SER A 499 -7.53 -31.66 -9.22
CA SER A 499 -7.67 -33.08 -8.96
C SER A 499 -8.79 -33.29 -7.95
N GLN A 500 -10.04 -33.16 -8.42
CA GLN A 500 -11.19 -33.96 -7.99
C GLN A 500 -12.42 -33.48 -8.75
N ASN A 501 -12.59 -34.01 -9.96
CA ASN A 501 -13.91 -34.29 -10.49
C ASN A 501 -14.20 -35.77 -10.20
N SER A 502 -15.12 -36.07 -9.30
CA SER A 502 -16.09 -37.15 -9.49
C SER A 502 -17.23 -37.06 -8.47
N LEU A 503 -18.37 -36.63 -9.00
CA LEU A 503 -19.72 -37.16 -8.77
C LEU A 503 -20.44 -36.86 -7.45
N ASP A 504 -21.46 -35.99 -7.59
CA ASP A 504 -22.86 -36.21 -7.22
C ASP A 504 -23.19 -36.82 -5.83
N ALA A 505 -23.94 -36.09 -5.00
CA ALA A 505 -25.41 -36.11 -5.03
C ALA A 505 -26.06 -35.69 -3.69
N VAL A 506 -27.20 -35.01 -3.84
CA VAL A 506 -28.38 -34.94 -2.94
C VAL A 506 -28.40 -33.99 -1.73
N SER A 507 -29.24 -32.98 -1.92
CA SER A 507 -29.89 -32.11 -0.95
C SER A 507 -30.88 -32.84 -0.01
N GLN A 508 -31.11 -32.21 1.15
CA GLN A 508 -32.26 -32.37 2.08
C GLN A 508 -32.20 -33.49 3.15
N ALA A 509 -32.18 -33.06 4.43
CA ALA A 509 -33.20 -33.37 5.46
C ALA A 509 -32.71 -32.81 6.82
N VAL A 510 -33.33 -31.75 7.34
CA VAL A 510 -34.42 -31.73 8.35
C VAL A 510 -33.91 -31.75 9.81
N ALA A 511 -34.33 -30.70 10.50
CA ALA A 511 -34.34 -30.42 11.93
C ALA A 511 -34.38 -31.59 12.93
N GLY A 512 -33.73 -31.42 14.09
CA GLY A 512 -34.11 -32.15 15.30
C GLY A 512 -33.12 -32.14 16.49
N ARG A 513 -33.29 -31.15 17.38
CA ARG A 513 -33.14 -31.21 18.86
C ARG A 513 -31.79 -31.58 19.53
N SER A 514 -31.42 -30.72 20.48
CA SER A 514 -30.48 -30.87 21.62
C SER A 514 -31.26 -31.34 22.89
N PRO A 515 -30.71 -31.63 24.12
CA PRO A 515 -29.32 -31.70 24.64
C PRO A 515 -28.99 -32.95 25.54
N VAL A 516 -27.75 -32.98 26.06
CA VAL A 516 -27.23 -33.58 27.32
C VAL A 516 -26.53 -34.96 27.28
N ALA A 517 -25.21 -34.92 27.55
CA ALA A 517 -24.35 -35.80 28.39
C ALA A 517 -22.98 -36.02 27.71
N CYS A 518 -21.96 -35.19 27.98
CA CYS A 518 -20.98 -35.22 29.08
C CYS A 518 -19.70 -36.04 28.78
N ALA A 519 -18.57 -35.31 28.81
CA ALA A 519 -17.19 -35.74 29.08
C ALA A 519 -16.57 -36.71 28.05
N THR A 520 -15.43 -36.45 27.40
CA THR A 520 -14.23 -35.70 27.75
C THR A 520 -13.34 -35.71 26.51
N GLU A 521 -13.08 -34.57 25.86
CA GLU A 521 -11.81 -34.32 25.17
C GLU A 521 -11.46 -32.84 25.33
N HIS A 522 -10.20 -32.62 25.66
CA HIS A 522 -9.68 -31.38 26.23
C HIS A 522 -9.70 -30.22 25.23
N ARG A 523 -10.32 -29.12 25.68
CA ARG A 523 -10.09 -27.72 25.29
C ARG A 523 -8.64 -27.46 24.87
N SER A 524 -8.46 -27.11 23.60
CA SER A 524 -7.30 -26.34 23.10
C SER A 524 -7.72 -25.33 22.03
N GLU A 525 -8.88 -24.68 22.20
CA GLU A 525 -9.35 -23.61 21.30
C GLU A 525 -9.11 -22.19 21.86
N ASP A 526 -8.65 -22.06 23.11
CA ASP A 526 -8.44 -20.76 23.79
C ASP A 526 -6.98 -20.23 23.70
N LEU A 527 -6.13 -20.82 22.86
CA LEU A 527 -4.69 -20.45 22.73
C LEU A 527 -4.32 -19.75 21.42
N SER A 528 -5.27 -19.50 20.52
CA SER A 528 -5.02 -18.81 19.24
C SER A 528 -5.05 -17.28 19.32
N GLU A 529 -5.17 -16.71 20.52
CA GLU A 529 -5.48 -15.28 20.73
C GLU A 529 -4.25 -14.38 21.01
N LEU A 530 -3.03 -14.91 20.89
CA LEU A 530 -1.81 -14.16 21.19
C LEU A 530 -1.00 -13.83 19.92
N THR A 531 -0.92 -12.53 19.67
CA THR A 531 0.14 -11.78 18.97
C THR A 531 0.32 -11.97 17.44
N LEU A 532 -0.63 -11.44 16.65
CA LEU A 532 -0.29 -10.79 15.36
C LEU A 532 0.04 -9.32 15.63
N SER A 533 1.10 -9.08 16.40
CA SER A 533 1.53 -7.73 16.74
C SER A 533 2.46 -7.21 15.66
N ARG A 534 1.90 -6.40 14.74
CA ARG A 534 2.55 -5.31 13.97
C ARG A 534 2.36 -5.36 12.45
N GLY A 535 1.54 -6.27 11.93
CA GLY A 535 1.13 -6.43 10.51
C GLY A 535 1.60 -5.34 9.55
N TRP A 536 2.89 -5.34 9.22
CA TRP A 536 3.46 -4.36 8.32
C TRP A 536 2.93 -4.66 6.91
N VAL A 537 2.66 -3.59 6.17
CA VAL A 537 2.15 -3.66 4.81
C VAL A 537 3.04 -2.81 3.93
N GLY A 538 3.47 -3.41 2.82
CA GLY A 538 4.15 -2.78 1.69
C GLY A 538 3.30 -2.97 0.44
N PHE A 539 3.24 -2.01 -0.48
CA PHE A 539 2.68 -2.28 -1.79
C PHE A 539 3.33 -1.45 -2.89
N ASP A 540 3.30 -1.98 -4.10
CA ASP A 540 3.58 -1.27 -5.35
C ASP A 540 2.38 -1.40 -6.30
N GLU A 541 2.57 -1.08 -7.59
CA GLU A 541 1.50 -1.20 -8.58
C GLU A 541 1.15 -2.66 -8.93
N GLU A 542 2.03 -3.61 -8.68
CA GLU A 542 1.88 -5.01 -9.11
C GLU A 542 1.58 -5.96 -7.95
N ASN A 543 2.07 -5.65 -6.76
CA ASN A 543 2.14 -6.52 -5.60
C ASN A 543 1.74 -5.79 -4.32
N VAL A 544 1.05 -6.52 -3.44
CA VAL A 544 0.92 -6.16 -2.02
C VAL A 544 1.68 -7.19 -1.20
N VAL A 545 2.41 -6.73 -0.20
CA VAL A 545 3.26 -7.55 0.67
C VAL A 545 2.85 -7.31 2.11
N VAL A 546 2.64 -8.39 2.86
CA VAL A 546 2.27 -8.34 4.27
C VAL A 546 3.25 -9.18 5.07
N LEU A 547 3.77 -8.63 6.16
CA LEU A 547 4.52 -9.39 7.15
C LEU A 547 3.54 -10.05 8.13
N LYS A 548 3.49 -11.38 8.11
CA LYS A 548 2.66 -12.19 8.99
C LYS A 548 3.53 -12.82 10.07
N GLU A 549 3.10 -12.69 11.32
CA GLU A 549 3.68 -13.36 12.48
C GLU A 549 2.79 -14.55 12.85
N GLN A 550 3.35 -15.76 12.88
CA GLN A 550 2.65 -16.98 13.26
C GLN A 550 2.82 -17.25 14.78
N SER A 551 2.01 -18.14 15.34
CA SER A 551 1.92 -18.41 16.79
C SER A 551 3.21 -18.88 17.48
N GLN A 552 4.23 -19.30 16.73
CA GLN A 552 5.55 -19.69 17.25
C GLN A 552 6.61 -18.60 17.08
N GLY A 553 6.20 -17.35 16.78
CA GLY A 553 7.10 -16.25 16.45
C GLY A 553 7.77 -16.38 15.07
N ARG A 554 7.36 -17.38 14.27
CA ARG A 554 7.77 -17.48 12.87
C ARG A 554 7.24 -16.29 12.10
N GLN A 555 8.08 -15.66 11.30
CA GLN A 555 7.70 -14.54 10.46
C GLN A 555 7.77 -14.93 8.99
N ALA A 556 6.69 -14.67 8.25
CA ALA A 556 6.59 -14.94 6.83
C ALA A 556 6.11 -13.70 6.08
N LEU A 557 6.69 -13.47 4.90
CA LEU A 557 6.22 -12.49 3.95
C LEU A 557 5.19 -13.13 3.03
N VAL A 558 3.97 -12.61 3.05
CA VAL A 558 2.89 -13.00 2.15
C VAL A 558 2.81 -11.99 1.02
N PHE A 559 2.97 -12.46 -0.20
CA PHE A 559 2.89 -11.68 -1.43
C PHE A 559 1.54 -11.92 -2.10
N TYR A 560 0.90 -10.84 -2.51
CA TYR A 560 -0.33 -10.80 -3.28
C TYR A 560 -0.01 -10.15 -4.62
N ASP A 561 0.12 -10.97 -5.66
CA ASP A 561 0.48 -10.55 -7.02
C ASP A 561 -0.79 -10.34 -7.86
N PHE A 562 -0.92 -9.14 -8.44
CA PHE A 562 -2.08 -8.71 -9.23
C PHE A 562 -1.85 -8.82 -10.75
N THR A 563 -0.73 -9.36 -11.21
CA THR A 563 -0.36 -9.40 -12.64
C THR A 563 -1.10 -10.43 -13.51
#